data_AF-A0A9E4II26-F1
#
_entry.id   AF-A0A9E4II26-F1
#
_cell.length_a   1.000
_cell.length_b   1.000
_cell.length_c   1.000
_cell.angle_alpha   90.00
_cell.angle_beta   90.00
_cell.angle_gamma   90.00
#
_symmetry.space_group_name_H-M   'P 1'
#
loop_
_entity.id
_entity.type
_entity.pdbx_description
1 polymer ?
#
loop_
_entity_poly.entity_id
_entity_poly.type
_entity_poly.pdbx_seq_one_letter_code
_entity_poly.pdbx_strand_id
1 'polypeptide(L)'
;MTQTQSAQPEVPAEATPPDVAADGDDHGEHHDHPSDRQYVKIALILGGLTALEVFTYFESVHNLGDAAIYVVLIVLMILKFIYVVAWFMHLKFDSVLFRRVFVAGIVLALGVYLVMLTAFRIWGV
;
A
#
# COMPACT_ATOMS: atom_id res chain seq x y z
N MET A 1 -7.81 -56.31 -60.42
CA MET A 1 -7.35 -55.19 -59.60
C MET A 1 -8.22 -54.01 -59.98
N THR A 2 -9.29 -53.76 -59.22
CA THR A 2 -10.32 -52.79 -59.62
C THR A 2 -10.86 -52.09 -58.37
N GLN A 3 -10.94 -50.77 -58.47
CA GLN A 3 -11.10 -49.79 -57.40
C GLN A 3 -12.33 -49.95 -56.52
N THR A 4 -12.16 -49.74 -55.22
CA THR A 4 -13.26 -49.55 -54.27
C THR A 4 -13.72 -48.09 -54.31
N GLN A 5 -14.86 -47.87 -54.97
CA GLN A 5 -15.58 -46.60 -55.09
C GLN A 5 -16.08 -46.12 -53.72
N SER A 6 -15.65 -44.91 -53.36
CA SER A 6 -16.06 -44.12 -52.20
C SER A 6 -17.56 -43.83 -52.23
N ALA A 7 -18.29 -44.36 -51.25
CA ALA A 7 -19.67 -44.00 -50.97
C ALA A 7 -19.70 -42.75 -50.08
N GLN A 8 -20.10 -41.62 -50.65
CA GLN A 8 -20.48 -40.42 -49.90
C GLN A 8 -21.75 -40.68 -49.08
N PRO A 9 -21.85 -40.16 -47.85
CA PRO A 9 -23.12 -39.80 -47.25
C PRO A 9 -23.26 -38.28 -47.16
N GLU A 10 -24.27 -37.79 -47.89
CA GLU A 10 -25.16 -36.66 -47.63
C GLU A 10 -24.65 -35.44 -46.84
N VAL A 11 -24.55 -34.30 -47.53
CA VAL A 11 -24.43 -32.96 -46.93
C VAL A 11 -25.84 -32.35 -46.85
N PRO A 12 -26.43 -32.16 -45.66
CA PRO A 12 -27.69 -31.44 -45.52
C PRO A 12 -27.46 -29.94 -45.71
N ALA A 13 -28.28 -29.35 -46.57
CA ALA A 13 -28.35 -27.93 -46.85
C ALA A 13 -28.69 -27.12 -45.58
N GLU A 14 -27.90 -26.07 -45.38
CA GLU A 14 -28.23 -24.78 -44.78
C GLU A 14 -29.51 -24.67 -43.93
N ALA A 15 -29.31 -24.57 -42.61
CA ALA A 15 -30.26 -23.95 -41.70
C ALA A 15 -29.48 -22.95 -40.82
N THR A 16 -29.55 -21.67 -41.14
CA THR A 16 -29.18 -20.56 -40.25
C THR A 16 -30.31 -20.34 -39.21
N PRO A 17 -30.06 -19.65 -38.09
CA PRO A 17 -30.22 -20.17 -36.72
C PRO A 17 -31.47 -19.63 -35.99
N PRO A 18 -31.81 -20.18 -34.82
CA PRO A 18 -32.21 -19.32 -33.72
C PRO A 18 -31.45 -19.64 -32.44
N ASP A 19 -31.10 -18.56 -31.75
CA ASP A 19 -30.69 -18.52 -30.36
C ASP A 19 -29.49 -19.38 -29.97
N VAL A 20 -28.31 -18.77 -30.12
CA VAL A 20 -27.34 -18.84 -29.02
C VAL A 20 -27.99 -18.07 -27.85
N ALA A 21 -28.96 -18.70 -27.19
CA ALA A 21 -29.25 -18.43 -25.81
C ALA A 21 -27.96 -18.81 -25.07
N ALA A 22 -27.06 -17.82 -24.96
CA ALA A 22 -26.08 -17.77 -23.89
C ALA A 22 -26.88 -17.65 -22.59
N ASP A 23 -27.47 -18.79 -22.22
CA ASP A 23 -28.01 -19.05 -20.89
C ASP A 23 -26.85 -18.92 -19.91
N GLY A 24 -27.20 -18.34 -18.77
CA GLY A 24 -26.28 -17.62 -17.92
C GLY A 24 -25.08 -18.45 -17.49
N ASP A 25 -23.92 -17.80 -17.51
CA ASP A 25 -23.25 -17.65 -16.23
C ASP A 25 -22.82 -16.20 -16.09
N ASP A 26 -23.47 -15.56 -15.14
CA ASP A 26 -23.02 -14.37 -14.44
C ASP A 26 -21.61 -14.64 -13.93
N HIS A 27 -20.60 -14.40 -14.78
CA HIS A 27 -19.23 -14.21 -14.34
C HIS A 27 -19.14 -12.84 -13.65
N GLY A 28 -19.94 -12.67 -12.59
CA GLY A 28 -19.58 -11.92 -11.41
C GLY A 28 -18.39 -12.60 -10.74
N GLU A 29 -17.27 -12.70 -11.46
CA GLU A 29 -15.98 -12.90 -10.83
C GLU A 29 -15.65 -11.57 -10.15
N HIS A 30 -16.24 -11.40 -8.97
CA HIS A 30 -15.71 -10.58 -7.91
C HIS A 30 -14.31 -11.14 -7.60
N HIS A 31 -13.34 -10.74 -8.42
CA HIS A 31 -11.95 -10.85 -8.08
C HIS A 31 -11.75 -9.96 -6.85
N ASP A 32 -11.84 -10.60 -5.68
CA ASP A 32 -11.32 -10.16 -4.40
C ASP A 32 -9.78 -10.04 -4.49
N HIS A 33 -9.29 -9.19 -5.39
CA HIS A 33 -7.95 -8.66 -5.29
C HIS A 33 -7.94 -7.75 -4.06
N PRO A 34 -7.09 -8.03 -3.06
CA PRO A 34 -7.03 -7.24 -1.83
C PRO A 34 -6.61 -5.78 -2.11
N SER A 35 -7.62 -4.95 -2.34
CA SER A 35 -7.78 -3.58 -1.82
C SER A 35 -6.67 -2.55 -2.08
N ASP A 36 -6.34 -2.28 -3.35
CA ASP A 36 -5.66 -1.04 -3.75
C ASP A 36 -6.34 0.22 -3.15
N ARG A 37 -7.67 0.15 -3.02
CA ARG A 37 -8.51 1.19 -2.42
C ARG A 37 -8.12 1.52 -0.97
N GLN A 38 -7.65 0.55 -0.20
CA GLN A 38 -7.24 0.78 1.19
C GLN A 38 -5.93 1.56 1.25
N TYR A 39 -4.94 1.22 0.42
CA TYR A 39 -3.70 1.98 0.31
C TYR A 39 -3.95 3.43 -0.13
N VAL A 40 -4.84 3.65 -1.10
CA VAL A 40 -5.24 5.00 -1.52
C VAL A 40 -5.88 5.78 -0.36
N LYS A 41 -6.74 5.15 0.43
CA LYS A 41 -7.37 5.80 1.60
C LYS A 41 -6.33 6.21 2.65
N ILE A 42 -5.33 5.37 2.87
CA ILE A 42 -4.23 5.66 3.81
C ILE A 42 -3.31 6.75 3.25
N ALA A 43 -3.04 6.75 1.95
CA ALA A 43 -2.30 7.81 1.26
C ALA A 43 -2.99 9.17 1.44
N LEU A 44 -4.32 9.22 1.31
CA LEU A 44 -5.09 10.44 1.53
C LEU A 44 -5.03 10.92 2.97
N ILE A 45 -5.11 10.02 3.95
CA ILE A 45 -4.95 10.36 5.38
C ILE A 45 -3.55 10.92 5.64
N LEU A 46 -2.52 10.25 5.12
CA LEU A 46 -1.13 10.68 5.27
C LEU A 46 -0.89 12.04 4.60
N GLY A 47 -1.44 12.23 3.40
CA GLY A 47 -1.42 13.50 2.67
C GLY A 47 -2.11 14.62 3.46
N GLY A 48 -3.26 14.33 4.07
CA GLY A 48 -3.95 15.27 4.98
C GLY A 48 -3.11 15.60 6.21
N LEU A 49 -2.45 14.61 6.82
CA LEU A 49 -1.52 14.82 7.94
C LEU A 49 -0.33 15.70 7.54
N THR A 50 0.18 15.55 6.32
CA THR A 50 1.27 16.38 5.78
C THR A 50 0.79 17.79 5.44
N ALA A 51 -0.40 17.94 4.86
CA ALA A 51 -1.00 19.24 4.65
C ALA A 51 -1.24 19.97 5.97
N LEU A 52 -1.69 19.27 7.02
CA LEU A 52 -1.85 19.83 8.36
C LEU A 52 -0.51 20.31 8.95
N GLU A 53 0.57 19.54 8.78
CA GLU A 53 1.89 19.99 9.20
C GLU A 53 2.34 21.24 8.44
N VAL A 54 2.20 21.26 7.11
CA VAL A 54 2.55 22.45 6.33
C VAL A 54 1.71 23.64 6.77
N PHE A 55 0.44 23.41 7.11
CA PHE A 55 -0.46 24.43 7.64
C PHE A 55 0.03 25.03 8.97
N THR A 56 0.74 24.28 9.81
CA THR A 56 1.31 24.82 11.06
C THR A 56 2.42 25.86 10.85
N TYR A 57 3.06 25.91 9.68
CA TYR A 57 4.07 26.93 9.36
C TYR A 57 3.46 28.29 8.97
N PHE A 58 2.14 28.39 8.83
CA PHE A 58 1.51 29.68 8.54
C PHE A 58 1.46 30.54 9.81
N GLU A 59 1.75 31.83 9.65
CA GLU A 59 1.72 32.86 10.71
C GLU A 59 0.41 32.85 11.52
N SER A 60 -0.70 32.44 10.91
CA SER A 60 -2.01 32.33 11.55
C SER A 60 -2.06 31.32 12.71
N VAL A 61 -1.23 30.28 12.68
CA VAL A 61 -1.21 29.19 13.68
C VAL A 61 -0.11 29.42 14.73
N HIS A 62 0.85 30.32 14.46
CA HIS A 62 1.98 30.63 15.36
C HIS A 62 1.55 31.21 16.72
N ASN A 63 0.31 31.69 16.84
CA ASN A 63 -0.25 32.26 18.08
C ASN A 63 -0.48 31.25 19.21
N LEU A 64 -0.33 29.94 18.96
CA LEU A 64 -0.49 28.89 19.97
C LEU A 64 0.75 28.74 20.90
N GLY A 65 1.82 29.49 20.63
CA GLY A 65 3.07 29.48 21.40
C GLY A 65 4.06 28.45 20.87
N ASP A 66 5.32 28.86 20.72
CA ASP A 66 6.38 28.10 20.04
C ASP A 66 6.55 26.67 20.57
N ALA A 67 6.49 26.50 21.89
CA ALA A 67 6.62 25.21 22.53
C ALA A 67 5.51 24.22 22.15
N ALA A 68 4.25 24.69 22.04
CA ALA A 68 3.13 23.84 21.67
C ALA A 68 3.25 23.37 20.21
N ILE A 69 3.73 24.25 19.33
CA ILE A 69 3.96 23.94 17.92
C ILE A 69 5.04 22.87 17.77
N TYR A 70 6.18 22.99 18.48
CA TYR A 70 7.23 21.98 18.42
C TYR A 70 6.74 20.59 18.86
N VAL A 71 5.93 20.53 19.92
CA VAL A 71 5.35 19.26 20.39
C VAL A 71 4.43 18.67 19.33
N VAL A 72 3.54 19.46 18.75
CA VAL A 72 2.61 19.01 17.69
C VAL A 72 3.39 18.51 16.46
N LEU A 73 4.43 19.24 16.04
CA LEU A 73 5.27 18.85 14.91
C LEU A 73 5.98 17.52 15.16
N ILE A 74 6.56 17.30 16.34
CA ILE A 74 7.20 16.02 16.70
C ILE A 74 6.16 14.87 16.70
N VAL A 75 4.98 15.11 17.25
CA VAL A 75 3.90 14.10 17.25
C VAL A 75 3.48 13.77 15.81
N LEU A 76 3.29 14.76 14.95
CA LEU A 76 2.94 14.56 13.54
C LEU A 76 4.04 13.81 12.78
N MET A 77 5.32 14.08 13.06
CA MET A 77 6.45 13.35 12.49
C MET A 77 6.42 11.86 12.86
N ILE A 78 6.27 11.55 14.15
CA ILE A 78 6.22 10.16 14.65
C ILE A 78 5.02 9.42 14.05
N LEU A 79 3.84 10.05 14.05
CA LEU A 79 2.63 9.43 13.50
C LEU A 79 2.79 9.11 12.01
N LYS A 80 3.29 10.05 11.21
CA LYS A 80 3.55 9.82 9.79
C LYS A 80 4.52 8.68 9.58
N PHE A 81 5.61 8.68 10.33
CA PHE A 81 6.60 7.62 10.25
C PHE A 81 5.95 6.26 10.50
N ILE A 82 5.20 6.08 11.59
CA ILE A 82 4.53 4.82 11.93
C ILE A 82 3.55 4.39 10.83
N TYR A 83 2.75 5.32 10.29
CA TYR A 83 1.81 5.02 9.22
C TYR A 83 2.52 4.56 7.95
N VAL A 84 3.60 5.24 7.57
CA VAL A 84 4.42 4.89 6.41
C VAL A 84 5.02 3.50 6.58
N VAL A 85 5.64 3.18 7.71
CA VAL A 85 6.22 1.84 7.86
C VAL A 85 5.18 0.74 8.00
N ALA A 86 4.08 0.98 8.71
CA ALA A 86 3.06 -0.04 8.88
C ALA A 86 2.40 -0.42 7.54
N TRP A 87 2.06 0.58 6.71
CA TRP A 87 1.26 0.37 5.50
C TRP A 87 2.08 0.45 4.22
N PHE A 88 2.88 1.50 4.00
CA PHE A 88 3.62 1.69 2.74
C PHE A 88 4.90 0.86 2.62
N MET A 89 5.55 0.50 3.74
CA MET A 89 6.64 -0.49 3.73
C MET A 89 6.14 -1.94 3.90
N HIS A 90 4.81 -2.16 3.92
CA HIS A 90 4.17 -3.46 4.03
C HIS A 90 4.44 -4.27 5.31
N LEU A 91 5.11 -3.74 6.35
CA LEU A 91 5.41 -4.47 7.59
C LEU A 91 4.17 -5.07 8.31
N LYS A 92 2.99 -4.48 8.11
CA LYS A 92 1.73 -4.99 8.69
C LYS A 92 1.28 -6.30 8.02
N PHE A 93 1.58 -6.46 6.73
CA PHE A 93 1.14 -7.58 5.89
C PHE A 93 2.25 -8.58 5.57
N ASP A 94 3.50 -8.19 5.80
CA ASP A 94 4.67 -9.03 5.54
C ASP A 94 5.09 -9.89 6.75
N SER A 95 6.00 -10.82 6.52
CA SER A 95 6.57 -11.73 7.50
C SER A 95 7.26 -11.01 8.66
N VAL A 96 7.23 -11.63 9.84
CA VAL A 96 7.83 -11.08 11.06
C VAL A 96 9.33 -10.81 10.94
N LEU A 97 10.01 -11.38 9.93
CA LEU A 97 11.42 -11.18 9.66
C LEU A 97 11.71 -9.75 9.21
N PHE A 98 10.97 -9.22 8.23
CA PHE A 98 11.17 -7.85 7.75
C PHE A 98 10.88 -6.82 8.84
N ARG A 99 9.85 -7.08 9.65
CA ARG A 99 9.58 -6.26 10.84
C ARG A 99 10.74 -6.24 11.83
N ARG A 100 11.35 -7.40 12.10
CA ARG A 100 12.50 -7.49 13.02
C ARG A 100 13.73 -6.78 12.50
N VAL A 101 14.07 -6.94 11.21
CA VAL A 101 15.23 -6.27 10.60
C VAL A 101 15.06 -4.76 10.64
N PHE A 102 13.87 -4.26 10.33
CA PHE A 102 13.59 -2.82 10.39
C PHE A 102 13.70 -2.26 11.82
N VAL A 103 13.09 -2.94 12.80
CA VAL A 103 13.17 -2.53 14.21
C VAL A 103 14.61 -2.61 14.72
N ALA A 104 15.37 -3.63 14.34
CA ALA A 104 16.80 -3.72 14.65
C ALA A 104 17.58 -2.53 14.08
N GLY A 105 17.24 -2.07 12.87
CA GLY A 105 17.80 -0.85 12.28
C GLY A 105 17.50 0.41 13.10
N ILE A 106 16.26 0.58 13.59
CA ILE A 106 15.90 1.70 14.48
C ILE A 106 16.70 1.65 15.79
N VAL A 107 16.76 0.48 16.42
CA VAL A 107 17.51 0.28 17.67
C VAL A 107 19.00 0.57 17.47
N LEU A 108 19.56 0.08 16.36
CA LEU A 108 20.96 0.33 15.99
C LEU A 108 21.20 1.83 15.73
N ALA A 109 20.33 2.50 14.99
CA ALA A 109 20.44 3.93 14.73
C ALA A 109 20.41 4.76 16.02
N LEU A 110 19.48 4.47 16.92
CA LEU A 110 19.40 5.09 18.25
C LEU A 110 20.67 4.77 19.07
N GLY A 111 21.14 3.53 19.06
CA GLY A 111 22.35 3.11 19.77
C GLY A 111 23.60 3.85 19.28
N VAL A 112 23.82 3.91 17.97
CA VAL A 112 24.95 4.64 17.36
C VAL A 112 24.85 6.13 17.67
N TYR A 113 23.64 6.71 17.60
CA TYR A 113 23.43 8.11 17.95
C TYR A 113 23.79 8.40 19.41
N LEU A 114 23.38 7.54 20.36
CA LEU A 114 23.75 7.68 21.77
C LEU A 114 25.27 7.54 21.99
N VAL A 115 25.92 6.58 21.32
CA VAL A 115 27.38 6.42 21.36
C VAL A 115 28.07 7.68 20.83
N MET A 116 27.56 8.27 19.74
CA MET A 116 28.08 9.52 19.19
C MET A 116 27.94 10.69 20.18
N LEU A 117 26.78 10.85 20.82
CA LEU A 117 26.58 11.85 21.88
C LEU A 117 27.53 11.63 23.07
N THR A 118 27.83 10.37 23.39
CA THR A 118 28.81 9.99 24.42
C THR A 118 30.21 10.43 24.02
N ALA A 119 30.61 10.14 22.78
CA ALA A 119 31.93 10.46 22.25
C ALA A 119 32.18 11.98 22.27
N PHE A 120 31.16 12.78 21.97
CA PHE A 120 31.22 14.25 22.05
C PHE A 120 31.10 14.80 23.48
N ARG A 121 31.09 13.93 24.50
CA ARG A 121 31.04 14.32 25.93
C ARG A 121 29.91 15.31 26.25
N ILE A 122 28.76 15.17 25.60
CA ILE A 122 27.65 16.12 25.78
C ILE A 122 27.09 16.12 27.21
N TRP A 123 27.34 15.06 27.98
CA TRP A 123 27.00 14.94 29.41
C TRP A 123 28.11 15.38 30.37
N GLY A 124 29.30 15.72 29.86
CA GLY A 124 30.37 16.29 30.66
C GLY A 124 30.18 17.79 30.78
N VAL A 125 29.89 18.27 31.98
CA VAL A 125 30.18 19.66 32.39
C VAL A 125 31.69 19.91 32.27
#